data_AF-A0A349N3W5-F1
#
_entry.id   AF-A0A349N3W5-F1
#
_cell.length_a   1.000
_cell.length_b   1.000
_cell.length_c   1.000
_cell.angle_alpha   90.00
_cell.angle_beta   90.00
_cell.angle_gamma   90.00
#
_symmetry.space_group_name_H-M   'P 1'
#
loop_
_entity.id
_entity.type
_entity.pdbx_description
1 polymer ?
#
loop_
_entity_poly.entity_id
_entity_poly.type
_entity_poly.pdbx_seq_one_letter_code
_entity_poly.pdbx_strand_id
1 'polypeptide(L)'
;MNLHEYQAKQLFAEYGLPVSTGIAVDNGPDAKAAAEKIGGDKWVVKAQVHAGGRGKAGGVRLVDSPAEAQSFAEEWLGKNLVTYQTDANGQPVSKILVESCTDIAQELYLGAVVDRASRRIVFMASTEGGVEIEKVAEETPEKILKAIIDPMTGAQPFQGRDLAFRLGLNSDQVKQFTKLFLGLAKLFEDFDLALLEINPLVITDQGNLHCL
;
A
#
# COMPACT_ATOMS: atom_id res chain seq x y z
N MET A 1 -17.52 -1.94 0.19
CA MET A 1 -16.88 -2.65 1.31
C MET A 1 -15.39 -2.38 1.21
N ASN A 2 -14.73 -2.08 2.33
CA ASN A 2 -13.30 -1.80 2.36
C ASN A 2 -12.57 -2.92 3.10
N LEU A 3 -11.33 -3.18 2.73
CA LEU A 3 -10.43 -4.05 3.49
C LEU A 3 -9.51 -3.20 4.36
N HIS A 4 -9.02 -3.76 5.46
CA HIS A 4 -7.88 -3.20 6.18
C HIS A 4 -6.58 -3.51 5.45
N GLU A 5 -5.54 -2.73 5.73
CA GLU A 5 -4.21 -2.89 5.13
C GLU A 5 -3.65 -4.31 5.33
N TYR A 6 -3.77 -4.89 6.53
CA TYR A 6 -3.28 -6.25 6.77
C TYR A 6 -3.98 -7.31 5.89
N GLN A 7 -5.27 -7.12 5.58
CA GLN A 7 -6.04 -8.03 4.73
C GLN A 7 -5.65 -7.87 3.25
N ALA A 8 -5.48 -6.62 2.80
CA ALA A 8 -4.99 -6.33 1.46
C ALA A 8 -3.58 -6.90 1.24
N LYS A 9 -2.67 -6.74 2.21
CA LYS A 9 -1.32 -7.31 2.16
C LYS A 9 -1.31 -8.83 2.13
N GLN A 10 -2.20 -9.49 2.89
CA GLN A 10 -2.37 -10.94 2.81
C GLN A 10 -2.79 -11.37 1.40
N LEU A 11 -3.74 -10.67 0.79
CA LEU A 11 -4.17 -10.94 -0.57
C LEU A 11 -3.05 -10.72 -1.60
N PHE A 12 -2.27 -9.65 -1.43
CA PHE A 12 -1.12 -9.37 -2.27
C PHE A 12 -0.05 -10.47 -2.17
N ALA A 13 0.22 -10.97 -0.96
CA ALA A 13 1.15 -12.08 -0.75
C ALA A 13 0.67 -13.39 -1.42
N GLU A 14 -0.63 -13.69 -1.39
CA GLU A 14 -1.21 -14.85 -2.09
C GLU A 14 -1.03 -14.77 -3.61
N TYR A 15 -0.97 -13.56 -4.17
CA TYR A 15 -0.66 -13.30 -5.59
C TYR A 15 0.84 -13.20 -5.88
N GLY A 16 1.69 -13.45 -4.88
CA GLY A 16 3.14 -13.37 -5.01
C GLY A 16 3.66 -11.96 -5.24
N LEU A 17 2.93 -10.94 -4.78
CA LEU A 17 3.36 -9.55 -4.81
C LEU A 17 4.28 -9.25 -3.61
N PRO A 18 5.28 -8.35 -3.77
CA PRO A 18 6.26 -8.07 -2.74
C PRO A 18 5.66 -7.18 -1.66
N VAL A 19 5.31 -7.75 -0.50
CA VAL A 19 4.82 -7.02 0.69
C VAL A 19 5.72 -7.31 1.89
N SER A 20 5.74 -6.39 2.86
CA SER A 20 6.46 -6.60 4.11
C SER A 20 5.90 -7.78 4.89
N THR A 21 6.76 -8.49 5.60
CA THR A 21 6.29 -9.47 6.58
C THR A 21 5.62 -8.71 7.71
N GLY A 22 4.33 -8.99 7.94
CA GLY A 22 3.54 -8.29 8.94
C GLY A 22 2.58 -9.21 9.68
N ILE A 23 2.31 -8.88 10.94
CA ILE A 23 1.41 -9.62 11.82
C ILE A 23 0.42 -8.63 12.43
N ALA A 24 -0.87 -8.89 12.23
CA ALA A 24 -1.94 -8.11 12.84
C ALA A 24 -2.32 -8.68 14.21
N VAL A 25 -2.34 -7.82 15.22
CA VAL A 25 -2.55 -8.18 16.63
C VAL A 25 -3.67 -7.33 17.23
N ASP A 26 -4.28 -7.79 18.32
CA ASP A 26 -5.38 -7.12 19.03
C ASP A 26 -5.12 -6.89 20.53
N ASN A 27 -3.88 -7.08 20.97
CA ASN A 27 -3.42 -6.74 22.31
C ASN A 27 -1.92 -6.37 22.34
N GLY A 28 -1.49 -5.69 23.40
CA GLY A 28 -0.12 -5.23 23.59
C GLY A 28 0.93 -6.34 23.63
N PRO A 29 0.77 -7.39 24.47
CA PRO A 29 1.70 -8.51 24.53
C PRO A 29 1.94 -9.19 23.16
N ASP A 30 0.88 -9.37 22.37
CA ASP A 30 0.99 -9.96 21.04
C ASP A 30 1.75 -9.04 20.06
N ALA A 31 1.67 -7.71 20.22
CA ALA A 31 2.46 -6.77 19.42
C ALA A 31 3.97 -6.94 19.66
N LYS A 32 4.37 -7.13 20.93
CA LYS A 32 5.76 -7.45 21.28
C LYS A 32 6.17 -8.79 20.69
N ALA A 33 5.37 -9.84 20.88
CA ALA A 33 5.65 -11.17 20.34
C ALA A 33 5.74 -11.17 18.81
N ALA A 34 4.92 -10.34 18.14
CA ALA A 34 4.97 -10.14 16.70
C ALA A 34 6.30 -9.51 16.24
N ALA A 35 6.76 -8.45 16.90
CA ALA A 35 8.05 -7.82 16.62
C ALA A 35 9.21 -8.82 16.82
N GLU A 36 9.22 -9.56 17.92
CA GLU A 36 10.22 -10.61 18.21
C GLU A 36 10.22 -11.71 17.14
N LYS A 37 9.03 -12.13 16.69
CA LYS A 37 8.88 -13.16 15.64
C LYS A 37 9.33 -12.67 14.26
N ILE A 38 9.06 -11.42 13.91
CA ILE A 38 9.52 -10.81 12.65
C ILE A 38 11.05 -10.69 12.67
N GLY A 39 11.63 -10.36 13.83
CA GLY A 39 13.06 -10.13 13.99
C GLY A 39 13.53 -8.83 13.34
N GLY A 40 14.82 -8.54 13.50
CA GLY A 40 15.44 -7.27 13.10
C GLY A 40 15.59 -6.29 14.27
N ASP A 41 16.01 -5.07 13.94
CA ASP A 41 16.29 -4.02 14.93
C ASP A 41 15.23 -2.90 14.92
N LYS A 42 14.36 -2.86 13.90
CA LYS A 42 13.31 -1.84 13.73
C LYS A 42 12.04 -2.41 13.11
N TRP A 43 10.90 -1.87 13.51
CA TRP A 43 9.58 -2.25 13.00
C TRP A 43 8.72 -1.02 12.75
N VAL A 44 7.76 -1.15 11.83
CA VAL A 44 6.69 -0.15 11.69
C VAL A 44 5.44 -0.70 12.35
N VAL A 45 4.83 0.09 13.22
CA VAL A 45 3.56 -0.23 13.86
C VAL A 45 2.46 0.69 13.33
N LYS A 46 1.36 0.09 12.88
CA LYS A 46 0.30 0.78 12.11
C LYS A 46 -1.07 0.46 12.67
N ALA A 47 -1.76 1.47 13.19
CA ALA A 47 -3.17 1.38 13.56
C ALA A 47 -4.02 1.03 12.33
N GLN A 48 -4.90 0.03 12.48
CA GLN A 48 -5.74 -0.46 11.40
C GLN A 48 -7.10 0.23 11.44
N VAL A 49 -7.31 1.18 10.53
CA VAL A 49 -8.59 1.83 10.24
C VAL A 49 -8.75 1.89 8.71
N HIS A 50 -9.95 2.16 8.21
CA HIS A 50 -10.18 2.27 6.76
C HIS A 50 -9.80 3.64 6.21
N ALA A 51 -9.75 4.67 7.05
CA ALA A 51 -9.34 6.01 6.66
C ALA A 51 -7.82 6.10 6.39
N GLY A 52 -7.44 6.89 5.39
CA GLY A 52 -6.07 7.32 5.11
C GLY A 52 -5.58 8.37 6.11
N GLY A 53 -4.36 8.88 5.90
CA GLY A 53 -3.80 9.95 6.75
C GLY A 53 -3.32 9.53 8.14
N ARG A 54 -3.26 8.22 8.41
CA ARG A 54 -2.92 7.63 9.71
C ARG A 54 -1.57 8.11 10.25
N GLY A 55 -0.55 8.23 9.40
CA GLY A 55 0.77 8.71 9.81
C GLY A 55 0.77 10.12 10.38
N LYS A 56 0.02 11.05 9.76
CA LYS A 56 -0.13 12.42 10.27
C LYS A 56 -0.88 12.50 11.61
N ALA A 57 -1.73 11.50 11.88
CA ALA A 57 -2.48 11.36 13.12
C ALA A 57 -1.73 10.56 14.21
N GLY A 58 -0.48 10.16 13.96
CA GLY A 58 0.31 9.34 14.90
C GLY A 58 -0.06 7.86 14.93
N GLY A 59 -0.97 7.42 14.05
CA GLY A 59 -1.38 6.02 13.89
C GLY A 59 -0.40 5.18 13.08
N VAL A 60 0.76 5.71 12.70
CA VAL A 60 1.90 4.97 12.13
C VAL A 60 3.17 5.45 12.82
N ARG A 61 3.99 4.53 13.34
CA ARG A 61 5.23 4.86 14.06
C ARG A 61 6.33 3.85 13.71
N LEU A 62 7.56 4.34 13.52
CA LEU A 62 8.76 3.51 13.51
C LEU A 62 9.18 3.27 14.96
N VAL A 63 9.44 2.02 15.33
CA VAL A 63 9.86 1.62 16.67
C VAL A 63 11.17 0.84 16.61
N ASP A 64 12.02 1.05 17.60
CA ASP A 64 13.38 0.47 17.67
C ASP A 64 13.46 -0.69 18.69
N SER A 65 12.34 -1.08 19.30
CA SER A 65 12.28 -2.25 20.18
C SER A 65 10.91 -2.94 20.21
N PRO A 66 10.85 -4.25 20.51
CA PRO A 66 9.59 -4.95 20.73
C PRO A 66 8.73 -4.37 21.87
N ALA A 67 9.37 -3.75 22.87
CA ALA A 67 8.67 -3.09 23.97
C ALA A 67 7.91 -1.85 23.49
N GLU A 68 8.51 -1.06 22.59
CA GLU A 68 7.84 0.09 21.97
C GLU A 68 6.66 -0.34 21.09
N ALA A 69 6.74 -1.49 20.42
CA ALA A 69 5.61 -2.05 19.67
C ALA A 69 4.42 -2.37 20.60
N GLN A 70 4.68 -2.96 21.77
CA GLN A 70 3.66 -3.16 22.81
C GLN A 70 3.07 -1.85 23.31
N SER A 71 3.91 -0.87 23.65
CA SER A 71 3.43 0.43 24.14
C SER A 71 2.56 1.14 23.10
N PHE A 72 2.92 1.09 21.82
CA PHE A 72 2.09 1.63 20.74
C PHE A 72 0.73 0.93 20.65
N ALA A 73 0.71 -0.40 20.80
CA ALA A 73 -0.54 -1.15 20.75
C ALA A 73 -1.47 -0.83 21.93
N GLU A 74 -0.92 -0.74 23.15
CA GLU A 74 -1.65 -0.31 24.34
C GLU A 74 -2.12 1.15 24.25
N GLU A 75 -1.36 1.99 23.53
CA GLU A 75 -1.73 3.38 23.26
C GLU A 75 -2.96 3.47 22.36
N TRP A 76 -3.09 2.63 21.32
CA TRP A 76 -4.11 2.80 20.28
C TRP A 76 -5.29 1.85 20.36
N LEU A 77 -5.11 0.61 20.82
CA LEU A 77 -6.19 -0.37 20.85
C LEU A 77 -7.36 0.09 21.73
N GLY A 78 -8.58 0.02 21.18
CA GLY A 78 -9.78 0.47 21.86
C GLY A 78 -10.01 1.98 21.84
N LYS A 79 -9.10 2.77 21.26
CA LYS A 79 -9.30 4.21 21.01
C LYS A 79 -9.76 4.45 19.57
N ASN A 80 -10.27 5.66 19.33
CA ASN A 80 -10.59 6.10 17.98
C ASN A 80 -9.44 6.94 17.41
N LEU A 81 -9.05 6.63 16.17
CA LEU A 81 -8.10 7.41 15.41
C LEU A 81 -8.85 8.44 14.55
N VAL A 82 -8.62 9.72 14.83
CA VAL A 82 -9.13 10.82 14.02
C VAL A 82 -8.08 11.18 12.97
N THR A 83 -8.50 11.20 11.71
CA THR A 83 -7.68 11.65 10.58
C THR A 83 -8.42 12.74 9.81
N TYR A 84 -7.78 13.35 8.81
CA TYR A 84 -8.46 14.32 7.94
C TYR A 84 -9.55 13.69 7.06
N GLN A 85 -9.60 12.34 6.96
CA GLN A 85 -10.62 11.59 6.22
C GLN A 85 -11.72 11.01 7.12
N THR A 86 -11.65 11.21 8.45
CA THR A 86 -12.72 10.77 9.37
C THR A 86 -13.59 11.95 9.81
N ASP A 87 -14.72 11.64 10.44
CA ASP A 87 -15.46 12.63 11.21
C ASP A 87 -14.71 13.00 12.51
N ALA A 88 -15.33 13.87 13.32
CA ALA A 88 -14.77 14.28 14.61
C ALA A 88 -14.68 13.14 15.64
N ASN A 89 -15.37 12.02 15.42
CA ASN A 89 -15.36 10.86 16.32
C ASN A 89 -14.26 9.87 15.98
N GLY A 90 -13.72 9.92 14.75
CA GLY A 90 -12.67 9.01 14.29
C GLY A 90 -13.17 7.60 14.01
N GLN A 91 -12.24 6.69 13.73
CA GLN A 91 -12.54 5.27 13.54
C GLN A 91 -11.91 4.40 14.64
N PRO A 92 -12.61 3.38 15.14
CA PRO A 92 -12.11 2.53 16.21
C PRO A 92 -10.91 1.70 15.74
N VAL A 93 -9.85 1.69 16.54
CA VAL A 93 -8.67 0.85 16.31
C VAL A 93 -8.84 -0.46 17.07
N SER A 94 -9.17 -1.53 16.35
CA SER A 94 -9.33 -2.88 16.91
C SER A 94 -8.13 -3.79 16.66
N LYS A 95 -7.25 -3.41 15.71
CA LYS A 95 -6.02 -4.14 15.39
C LYS A 95 -4.86 -3.18 15.13
N ILE A 96 -3.66 -3.67 15.43
CA ILE A 96 -2.38 -3.06 15.08
C ILE A 96 -1.65 -4.01 14.15
N LEU A 97 -1.12 -3.49 13.04
CA LEU A 97 -0.19 -4.23 12.19
C LEU A 97 1.23 -3.89 12.63
N VAL A 98 1.99 -4.92 13.01
CA VAL A 98 3.44 -4.85 13.23
C VAL A 98 4.11 -5.43 11.99
N GLU A 99 5.02 -4.68 11.35
CA GLU A 99 5.69 -5.11 10.13
C GLU A 99 7.19 -4.83 10.14
N SER A 100 7.93 -5.59 9.33
CA SER A 100 9.36 -5.35 9.08
C SER A 100 9.58 -3.97 8.45
N CYS A 101 10.59 -3.23 8.94
CA CYS A 101 11.00 -1.97 8.33
C CYS A 101 11.56 -2.19 6.92
N THR A 102 11.25 -1.29 5.98
CA THR A 102 11.77 -1.30 4.61
C THR A 102 12.51 0.00 4.36
N ASP A 103 13.73 -0.09 3.84
CA ASP A 103 14.51 1.09 3.43
C ASP A 103 13.97 1.62 2.10
N ILE A 104 13.62 2.91 2.08
CA ILE A 104 12.90 3.55 0.97
C ILE A 104 13.86 4.48 0.22
N ALA A 105 14.22 4.11 -1.01
CA ALA A 105 15.00 4.99 -1.90
C ALA A 105 14.10 5.97 -2.65
N GLN A 106 12.93 5.49 -3.10
CA GLN A 106 11.97 6.28 -3.87
C GLN A 106 10.54 5.78 -3.65
N GLU A 107 9.59 6.70 -3.63
CA GLU A 107 8.16 6.41 -3.53
C GLU A 107 7.48 6.68 -4.88
N LEU A 108 6.65 5.73 -5.31
CA LEU A 108 5.81 5.82 -6.50
C LEU A 108 4.34 5.66 -6.10
N TYR A 109 3.45 6.02 -7.01
CA TYR A 109 2.03 5.72 -6.92
C TYR A 109 1.65 4.64 -7.92
N LEU A 110 0.82 3.68 -7.51
CA LEU A 110 0.13 2.77 -8.42
C LEU A 110 -1.30 2.51 -7.92
N GLY A 111 -2.28 2.73 -8.78
CA GLY A 111 -3.69 2.46 -8.48
C GLY A 111 -4.46 1.97 -9.69
N ALA A 112 -5.64 1.42 -9.45
CA ALA A 112 -6.59 1.01 -10.48
C ALA A 112 -8.02 1.27 -10.04
N VAL A 113 -8.86 1.69 -10.98
CA VAL A 113 -10.29 1.94 -10.77
C VAL A 113 -11.10 1.54 -11.99
N VAL A 114 -12.40 1.31 -11.81
CA VAL A 114 -13.35 1.28 -12.93
C VAL A 114 -13.69 2.70 -13.35
N ASP A 115 -13.09 3.17 -14.44
CA ASP A 115 -13.40 4.47 -15.01
C ASP A 115 -14.76 4.43 -15.71
N ARG A 116 -15.71 5.24 -15.23
CA ARG A 116 -17.07 5.30 -15.75
C ARG A 116 -17.16 5.92 -17.13
N ALA A 117 -16.25 6.84 -17.47
CA ALA A 117 -16.28 7.53 -18.77
C ALA A 117 -15.89 6.57 -19.90
N SER A 118 -14.77 5.87 -19.75
CA SER A 118 -14.35 4.84 -20.71
C SER A 118 -15.09 3.50 -20.55
N ARG A 119 -15.68 3.25 -19.37
CA ARG A 119 -16.27 1.96 -18.95
C ARG A 119 -15.23 0.85 -19.01
N ARG A 120 -14.06 1.11 -18.44
CA ARG A 120 -12.89 0.22 -18.44
C ARG A 120 -12.21 0.23 -17.08
N ILE A 121 -11.47 -0.82 -16.78
CA ILE A 121 -10.48 -0.79 -15.71
C ILE A 121 -9.32 0.10 -16.21
N VAL A 122 -8.92 1.08 -15.42
CA VAL A 122 -7.83 2.00 -15.73
C VAL A 122 -6.82 1.95 -14.60
N PHE A 123 -5.60 1.53 -14.95
CA PHE A 123 -4.44 1.65 -14.07
C PHE A 123 -3.83 3.04 -14.21
N MET A 124 -3.38 3.58 -13.08
CA MET A 124 -2.74 4.88 -12.95
C MET A 124 -1.42 4.70 -12.23
N ALA A 125 -0.35 5.31 -12.75
CA ALA A 125 0.95 5.31 -12.10
C ALA A 125 1.56 6.71 -12.15
N SER A 126 2.33 7.06 -11.12
CA SER A 126 3.01 8.37 -11.02
C SER A 126 4.31 8.24 -10.24
N THR A 127 5.26 9.13 -10.54
CA THR A 127 6.47 9.34 -9.72
C THR A 127 6.19 10.08 -8.42
N GLU A 128 4.99 10.65 -8.27
CA GLU A 128 4.52 11.32 -7.06
C GLU A 128 3.88 10.31 -6.10
N GLY A 129 4.70 9.45 -5.48
CA GLY A 129 4.27 8.58 -4.37
C GLY A 129 4.19 9.32 -3.04
N GLY A 130 3.48 8.74 -2.07
CA GLY A 130 3.39 9.27 -0.70
C GLY A 130 2.47 10.50 -0.54
N VAL A 131 1.87 10.97 -1.63
CA VAL A 131 0.96 12.12 -1.67
C VAL A 131 -0.44 11.71 -2.14
N GLU A 132 -1.43 12.57 -1.91
CA GLU A 132 -2.80 12.36 -2.40
C GLU A 132 -2.83 12.48 -3.93
N ILE A 133 -3.28 11.42 -4.59
CA ILE A 133 -3.28 11.37 -6.06
C ILE A 133 -4.24 12.40 -6.67
N GLU A 134 -5.29 12.79 -5.95
CA GLU A 134 -6.23 13.82 -6.36
C GLU A 134 -5.56 15.18 -6.50
N LYS A 135 -4.61 15.51 -5.61
CA LYS A 135 -3.81 16.75 -5.72
C LYS A 135 -2.90 16.71 -6.94
N VAL A 136 -2.26 15.57 -7.19
CA VAL A 136 -1.44 15.39 -8.40
C VAL A 136 -2.32 15.54 -9.65
N ALA A 137 -3.54 15.01 -9.65
CA ALA A 137 -4.47 15.13 -10.76
C ALA A 137 -4.95 16.57 -11.01
N GLU A 138 -5.03 17.40 -9.98
CA GLU A 138 -5.42 18.81 -10.09
C GLU A 138 -4.23 19.70 -10.49
N GLU A 139 -3.07 19.51 -9.87
CA GLU A 139 -1.91 20.41 -10.00
C GLU A 139 -0.95 20.01 -11.12
N THR A 140 -0.70 18.71 -11.30
CA THR A 140 0.27 18.15 -12.26
C THR A 140 -0.27 16.89 -12.98
N PRO A 141 -1.42 16.99 -13.67
CA PRO A 141 -2.09 15.84 -14.28
C PRO A 141 -1.22 15.06 -15.27
N GLU A 142 -0.24 15.70 -15.89
CA GLU A 142 0.72 15.08 -16.82
C GLU A 142 1.62 14.03 -16.17
N LYS A 143 1.79 14.08 -14.84
CA LYS A 143 2.54 13.07 -14.08
C LYS A 143 1.76 11.77 -13.87
N ILE A 144 0.45 11.78 -14.13
CA ILE A 144 -0.39 10.59 -14.02
C ILE A 144 -0.42 9.86 -15.35
N LEU A 145 0.34 8.77 -15.40
CA LEU A 145 0.37 7.84 -16.51
C LEU A 145 -0.81 6.88 -16.40
N LYS A 146 -1.42 6.50 -17.53
CA LYS A 146 -2.60 5.65 -17.56
C LYS A 146 -2.43 4.46 -18.50
N ALA A 147 -2.93 3.30 -18.08
CA ALA A 147 -3.13 2.13 -18.92
C ALA A 147 -4.60 1.70 -18.86
N ILE A 148 -5.27 1.71 -20.01
CA ILE A 148 -6.68 1.33 -20.14
C ILE A 148 -6.74 -0.15 -20.51
N ILE A 149 -7.41 -0.95 -19.69
CA ILE A 149 -7.49 -2.40 -19.89
C ILE A 149 -8.61 -2.73 -20.87
N ASP A 150 -8.29 -3.50 -21.90
CA ASP A 150 -9.28 -4.00 -22.85
C ASP A 150 -9.99 -5.23 -22.25
N PRO A 151 -11.33 -5.27 -22.25
CA PRO A 151 -12.08 -6.33 -21.56
C PRO A 151 -12.00 -7.69 -22.28
N MET A 152 -11.61 -7.74 -23.55
CA MET A 152 -11.49 -8.99 -24.30
C MET A 152 -10.13 -9.63 -24.10
N THR A 153 -9.08 -8.82 -24.00
CA THR A 153 -7.69 -9.31 -23.88
C THR A 153 -7.13 -9.23 -22.46
N GLY A 154 -7.76 -8.47 -21.56
CA GLY A 154 -7.24 -8.21 -20.22
C GLY A 154 -5.97 -7.37 -20.23
N ALA A 155 -5.34 -7.24 -19.06
CA ALA A 155 -4.10 -6.49 -18.93
C ALA A 155 -2.94 -7.17 -19.68
N GLN A 156 -2.23 -6.40 -20.50
CA GLN A 156 -1.17 -6.91 -21.36
C GLN A 156 0.23 -6.51 -20.87
N PRO A 157 1.25 -7.38 -21.02
CA PRO A 157 2.61 -7.07 -20.55
C PRO A 157 3.22 -5.79 -21.14
N PHE A 158 2.83 -5.41 -22.36
CA PHE A 158 3.33 -4.18 -22.97
C PHE A 158 2.85 -2.92 -22.24
N GLN A 159 1.67 -2.95 -21.62
CA GLN A 159 1.13 -1.82 -20.87
C GLN A 159 1.93 -1.60 -19.58
N GLY A 160 2.24 -2.69 -18.85
CA GLY A 160 3.12 -2.65 -17.69
C GLY A 160 4.52 -2.12 -18.04
N ARG A 161 5.09 -2.55 -19.18
CA ARG A 161 6.37 -2.05 -19.67
C ARG A 161 6.32 -0.56 -20.04
N ASP A 162 5.28 -0.12 -20.74
CA ASP A 162 5.11 1.30 -21.12
C ASP A 162 5.07 2.21 -19.88
N LEU A 163 4.24 1.85 -18.89
CA LEU A 163 4.18 2.56 -17.62
C LEU A 163 5.55 2.58 -16.93
N ALA A 164 6.22 1.43 -16.82
CA ALA A 164 7.53 1.33 -16.18
C ALA A 164 8.61 2.20 -16.85
N PHE A 165 8.67 2.23 -18.18
CA PHE A 165 9.61 3.09 -18.91
C PHE A 165 9.32 4.57 -18.68
N ARG A 166 8.04 4.95 -18.69
CA ARG A 166 7.61 6.34 -18.48
C ARG A 166 7.80 6.81 -17.02
N LEU A 167 7.80 5.89 -16.06
CA LEU A 167 8.21 6.13 -14.67
C LEU A 167 9.74 6.25 -14.50
N GLY A 168 10.53 5.98 -15.56
CA GLY A 168 11.99 6.02 -15.49
C GLY A 168 12.63 4.82 -14.80
N LEU A 169 11.93 3.68 -14.72
CA LEU A 169 12.43 2.48 -14.07
C LEU A 169 13.59 1.83 -14.86
N ASN A 170 14.55 1.25 -14.15
CA ASN A 170 15.65 0.50 -14.76
C ASN A 170 15.20 -0.86 -15.30
N SER A 171 16.07 -1.57 -16.01
CA SER A 171 15.72 -2.82 -16.70
C SER A 171 15.19 -3.94 -15.79
N ASP A 172 15.64 -4.03 -14.55
CA ASP A 172 15.17 -5.06 -13.62
C ASP A 172 13.87 -4.63 -12.93
N GLN A 173 13.76 -3.35 -12.58
CA GLN A 173 12.53 -2.74 -12.08
C GLN A 173 11.40 -2.82 -13.12
N VAL A 174 11.69 -2.66 -14.41
CA VAL A 174 10.69 -2.83 -15.48
C VAL A 174 10.11 -4.26 -15.49
N LYS A 175 10.95 -5.29 -15.28
CA LYS A 175 10.48 -6.67 -15.18
C LYS A 175 9.61 -6.87 -13.94
N GLN A 176 10.05 -6.35 -12.79
CA GLN A 176 9.30 -6.41 -11.53
C GLN A 176 7.95 -5.70 -11.63
N PHE A 177 7.94 -4.46 -12.14
CA PHE A 177 6.74 -3.66 -12.32
C PHE A 177 5.75 -4.33 -13.26
N THR A 178 6.24 -4.89 -14.38
CA THR A 178 5.37 -5.61 -15.33
C THR A 178 4.69 -6.81 -14.68
N LYS A 179 5.44 -7.60 -13.89
CA LYS A 179 4.87 -8.73 -13.14
C LYS A 179 3.84 -8.26 -12.11
N LEU A 180 4.16 -7.20 -11.38
CA LEU A 180 3.30 -6.60 -10.36
C LEU A 180 2.00 -6.06 -10.98
N PHE A 181 2.09 -5.30 -12.07
CA PHE A 181 0.95 -4.80 -12.84
C PHE A 181 0.01 -5.92 -13.30
N LEU A 182 0.55 -6.99 -13.88
CA LEU A 182 -0.26 -8.13 -14.34
C LEU A 182 -0.90 -8.88 -13.16
N GLY A 183 -0.16 -9.05 -12.06
CA GLY A 183 -0.68 -9.68 -10.84
C GLY A 183 -1.82 -8.87 -10.22
N LEU A 184 -1.67 -7.55 -10.13
CA LEU A 184 -2.71 -6.65 -9.63
C LEU A 184 -3.92 -6.60 -10.55
N ALA A 185 -3.73 -6.59 -11.87
CA ALA A 185 -4.85 -6.62 -12.81
C ALA A 185 -5.65 -7.92 -12.68
N LYS A 186 -4.97 -9.06 -12.56
CA LYS A 186 -5.61 -10.34 -12.29
C LYS A 186 -6.36 -10.33 -10.96
N LEU A 187 -5.73 -9.82 -9.90
CA LEU A 187 -6.36 -9.69 -8.57
C LEU A 187 -7.60 -8.80 -8.63
N PHE A 188 -7.54 -7.70 -9.39
CA PHE A 188 -8.66 -6.77 -9.56
C PHE A 188 -9.88 -7.45 -10.18
N GLU A 189 -9.66 -8.30 -11.19
CA GLU A 189 -10.69 -9.09 -11.86
C GLU A 189 -11.18 -10.26 -10.99
N ASP A 190 -10.28 -11.06 -10.41
CA ASP A 190 -10.63 -12.25 -9.63
C ASP A 190 -11.47 -11.93 -8.37
N PHE A 191 -11.36 -10.71 -7.83
CA PHE A 191 -12.10 -10.26 -6.64
C PHE A 191 -13.14 -9.15 -6.91
N ASP A 192 -13.44 -8.85 -8.19
CA ASP A 192 -14.39 -7.81 -8.58
C ASP A 192 -14.14 -6.47 -7.85
N LEU A 193 -12.88 -6.03 -7.79
CA LEU A 193 -12.51 -4.84 -7.05
C LEU A 193 -13.13 -3.59 -7.69
N ALA A 194 -13.52 -2.63 -6.85
CA ALA A 194 -13.94 -1.30 -7.31
C ALA A 194 -12.75 -0.34 -7.42
N LEU A 195 -11.77 -0.49 -6.53
CA LEU A 195 -10.59 0.35 -6.40
C LEU A 195 -9.45 -0.50 -5.80
N LEU A 196 -8.25 -0.26 -6.31
CA LEU A 196 -6.99 -0.76 -5.78
C LEU A 196 -6.02 0.41 -5.71
N GLU A 197 -5.30 0.55 -4.61
CA GLU A 197 -4.31 1.60 -4.44
C GLU A 197 -3.12 1.12 -3.62
N ILE A 198 -1.93 1.38 -4.14
CA ILE A 198 -0.64 1.15 -3.50
C ILE A 198 0.04 2.52 -3.45
N ASN A 199 0.00 3.12 -2.27
CA ASN A 199 0.54 4.45 -2.04
C ASN A 199 1.26 4.51 -0.68
N PRO A 200 2.59 4.33 -0.64
CA PRO A 200 3.50 4.23 -1.78
C PRO A 200 3.75 2.81 -2.31
N LEU A 201 4.01 2.71 -3.61
CA LEU A 201 4.81 1.63 -4.21
C LEU A 201 6.28 2.05 -4.12
N VAL A 202 7.08 1.33 -3.35
CA VAL A 202 8.45 1.73 -3.02
C VAL A 202 9.47 1.09 -3.94
N ILE A 203 10.54 1.82 -4.27
CA ILE A 203 11.82 1.26 -4.68
C ILE A 203 12.72 1.23 -3.45
N THR A 204 13.20 0.05 -3.07
CA THR A 204 14.10 -0.10 -1.93
C THR A 204 15.52 0.36 -2.27
N ASP A 205 16.37 0.56 -1.27
CA ASP A 205 17.80 0.87 -1.48
C ASP A 205 18.54 -0.22 -2.28
N GLN A 206 18.04 -1.46 -2.26
CA GLN A 206 18.55 -2.57 -3.08
C GLN A 206 18.00 -2.55 -4.51
N GLY A 207 17.18 -1.57 -4.87
CA GLY A 207 16.62 -1.35 -6.20
C GLY A 207 15.37 -2.17 -6.54
N ASN A 208 14.75 -2.84 -5.56
CA ASN A 208 13.57 -3.68 -5.78
C ASN A 208 12.26 -2.93 -5.54
N LEU A 209 11.20 -3.31 -6.26
CA LEU A 209 9.85 -2.80 -6.03
C LEU A 209 9.18 -3.52 -4.87
N HIS A 210 8.47 -2.76 -4.04
CA HIS A 210 7.82 -3.23 -2.82
C HIS A 210 6.52 -2.50 -2.54
N CYS A 211 5.46 -3.23 -2.22
CA CYS A 211 4.17 -2.68 -1.79
C CYS A 211 4.22 -2.42 -0.28
N LEU A 212 4.31 -1.14 0.11
CA LEU A 212 4.43 -0.73 1.52
C LEU A 212 3.11 -0.80 2.30
#